data_AF-A0A7C0XVF7-F1
#
_entry.id   AF-A0A7C0XVF7-F1
#
_cell.length_a   1.000
_cell.length_b   1.000
_cell.length_c   1.000
_cell.angle_alpha   90.00
_cell.angle_beta   90.00
_cell.angle_gamma   90.00
#
_symmetry.space_group_name_H-M   'P 1'
#
loop_
_entity.id
_entity.type
_entity.pdbx_description
1 polymer ?
#
loop_
_entity_poly.entity_id
_entity_poly.type
_entity_poly.pdbx_seq_one_letter_code
_entity_poly.pdbx_strand_id
1 'polypeptide(L)'
;EISERVGMIDFYSMTVRAFKLESLENICEDYGQVAVYRGTIPGCVHVFELDDHHRFIAGKPMLVCGNTAMMLQETRFAFHFKITGDRSVHYGPFDCAPAHEKRGSEDETGGACC
;
A
#
# COMPACT_ATOMS: atom_id res chain seq x y z
N GLU A 1 -1.49 -37.86 -12.57
CA GLU A 1 -2.34 -37.19 -13.58
C GLU A 1 -2.41 -35.66 -13.42
N ILE A 2 -3.16 -35.07 -12.46
CA ILE A 2 -3.28 -33.59 -12.36
C ILE A 2 -1.92 -32.93 -12.07
N SER A 3 -1.16 -33.42 -11.09
CA SER A 3 0.16 -32.88 -10.73
C SER A 3 1.17 -32.92 -11.88
N GLU A 4 1.14 -33.97 -12.70
CA GLU A 4 2.03 -34.10 -13.88
C GLU A 4 1.62 -33.14 -15.00
N ARG A 5 0.32 -32.84 -15.14
CA ARG A 5 -0.19 -31.90 -16.16
C ARG A 5 0.10 -30.45 -15.82
N VAL A 6 0.13 -30.10 -14.53
CA VAL A 6 0.45 -28.73 -14.09
C VAL A 6 1.96 -28.48 -14.01
N GLY A 7 2.78 -29.53 -13.93
CA GLY A 7 4.24 -29.42 -13.92
C GLY A 7 4.74 -28.52 -12.79
N MET A 8 5.42 -27.42 -13.14
CA MET A 8 6.05 -26.48 -12.21
C MET A 8 5.21 -25.21 -11.99
N ILE A 9 3.88 -25.28 -12.17
CA ILE A 9 2.98 -24.15 -11.92
C ILE A 9 2.66 -24.08 -10.42
N ASP A 10 2.98 -22.93 -9.81
CA ASP A 10 2.53 -22.60 -8.47
C ASP A 10 1.11 -22.00 -8.50
N PHE A 11 0.27 -22.41 -7.55
CA PHE A 11 -1.09 -21.91 -7.39
C PHE A 11 -1.19 -21.11 -6.10
N TYR A 12 -1.82 -19.94 -6.17
CA TYR A 12 -1.97 -19.03 -5.05
C TYR A 12 -3.44 -18.70 -4.82
N SER A 13 -3.82 -18.55 -3.55
CA SER A 13 -5.10 -17.95 -3.16
C SER A 13 -4.83 -16.51 -2.73
N MET A 14 -5.29 -15.54 -3.52
CA MET A 14 -5.04 -14.12 -3.29
C MET A 14 -6.36 -13.36 -3.22
N THR A 15 -6.45 -12.40 -2.29
CA THR A 15 -7.55 -11.43 -2.22
C THR A 15 -7.06 -10.11 -2.78
N VAL A 16 -7.65 -9.67 -3.89
CA VAL A 16 -7.23 -8.45 -4.60
C VAL A 16 -8.26 -7.34 -4.40
N ARG A 17 -7.79 -6.12 -4.15
CA ARG A 17 -8.62 -4.91 -4.10
C ARG A 17 -8.28 -4.01 -5.28
N ALA A 18 -9.18 -3.92 -6.25
CA ALA A 18 -9.06 -3.02 -7.39
C ALA A 18 -9.96 -1.78 -7.21
N PHE A 19 -9.38 -0.60 -7.33
CA PHE A 19 -10.11 0.66 -7.26
C PHE A 19 -10.30 1.26 -8.66
N LYS A 20 -11.50 1.75 -8.94
CA LYS A 20 -11.79 2.50 -10.16
C LYS A 20 -11.69 3.99 -9.86
N LEU A 21 -10.56 4.59 -10.22
CA LEU A 21 -10.26 6.01 -10.02
C LEU A 21 -9.50 6.52 -11.25
N GLU A 22 -9.89 7.67 -11.78
CA GLU A 22 -9.26 8.27 -12.98
C GLU A 22 -7.90 8.92 -12.65
N SER A 23 -7.67 9.23 -11.38
CA SER A 23 -6.49 9.91 -10.84
C SER A 23 -5.31 8.96 -10.52
N LEU A 24 -5.43 7.67 -10.85
CA LEU A 24 -4.37 6.69 -10.59
C LEU A 24 -3.31 6.69 -11.68
N GLU A 25 -2.07 6.52 -11.25
CA GLU A 25 -0.89 6.43 -12.10
C GLU A 25 -0.35 5.00 -12.12
N ASN A 26 0.46 4.68 -13.13
CA ASN A 26 0.99 3.33 -13.32
C ASN A 26 1.99 2.91 -12.24
N ILE A 27 2.68 3.87 -11.62
CA ILE A 27 3.65 3.63 -10.55
C ILE A 27 3.33 4.46 -9.31
N CYS A 28 3.97 4.13 -8.20
CA CYS A 28 3.82 4.87 -6.95
C CYS A 28 4.69 6.13 -7.01
N GLU A 29 4.07 7.29 -7.16
CA GLU A 29 4.74 8.59 -7.22
C GLU A 29 4.67 9.32 -5.86
N ASP A 30 5.73 10.04 -5.52
CA ASP A 30 5.83 10.85 -4.30
C ASP A 30 5.42 12.30 -4.56
N TYR A 31 4.41 12.74 -3.83
CA TYR A 31 3.92 14.12 -3.81
C TYR A 31 4.01 14.74 -2.40
N GLY A 32 4.72 14.09 -1.47
CA GLY A 32 4.85 14.53 -0.07
C GLY A 32 3.54 14.42 0.73
N GLN A 33 2.61 13.57 0.29
CA GLN A 33 1.30 13.43 0.92
C GLN A 33 1.37 12.57 2.19
N VAL A 34 0.61 12.97 3.21
CA VAL A 34 0.55 12.28 4.51
C VAL A 34 -0.89 11.85 4.78
N ALA A 35 -1.07 10.57 5.14
CA ALA A 35 -2.34 10.02 5.58
C ALA A 35 -2.38 9.82 7.10
N VAL A 36 -3.51 10.19 7.72
CA VAL A 36 -3.81 9.88 9.13
C VAL A 36 -5.15 9.14 9.19
N TYR A 37 -5.13 7.90 9.67
CA TYR A 37 -6.35 7.15 9.94
C TYR A 37 -7.03 7.68 11.21
N ARG A 38 -8.34 7.92 11.16
CA ARG A 38 -9.12 8.53 12.26
C ARG A 38 -9.60 7.51 13.31
N GLY A 39 -9.47 6.21 13.06
CA GLY A 39 -9.98 5.18 13.99
C GLY A 39 -11.49 5.02 13.97
N THR A 40 -12.17 5.47 12.91
CA THR A 40 -13.64 5.57 12.87
C THR A 40 -14.34 4.41 12.15
N ILE A 41 -13.60 3.41 11.63
CA ILE A 41 -14.22 2.21 11.02
C ILE A 41 -14.58 1.22 12.15
N PRO A 42 -15.86 0.81 12.28
CA PRO A 42 -16.26 -0.19 13.27
C PRO A 42 -15.47 -1.49 13.12
N GLY A 43 -14.99 -2.05 14.23
CA GLY A 43 -14.13 -3.24 14.24
C GLY A 43 -12.65 -2.97 13.96
N CYS A 44 -12.29 -1.79 13.46
CA CYS A 44 -10.92 -1.42 13.08
C CYS A 44 -10.47 -0.12 13.79
N VAL A 45 -10.86 0.10 15.05
CA VAL A 45 -10.66 1.40 15.73
C VAL A 45 -9.20 1.78 15.95
N HIS A 46 -8.29 0.80 16.08
CA HIS A 46 -6.88 1.05 16.35
C HIS A 46 -6.01 1.00 15.09
N VAL A 47 -6.36 0.14 14.14
CA VAL A 47 -5.56 -0.16 12.96
C VAL A 47 -6.46 -0.44 11.77
N PHE A 48 -6.09 0.08 10.61
CA PHE A 48 -6.70 -0.27 9.32
C PHE A 48 -5.62 -0.71 8.33
N GLU A 49 -5.83 -1.85 7.69
CA GLU A 49 -4.95 -2.42 6.65
C GLU A 49 -5.64 -2.24 5.28
N LEU A 50 -5.03 -1.41 4.44
CA LEU A 50 -5.53 -1.16 3.08
C LEU A 50 -5.17 -2.35 2.17
N ASP A 51 -3.94 -2.81 2.30
CA ASP A 51 -3.32 -3.97 1.65
C ASP A 51 -2.19 -4.50 2.59
N ASP A 52 -1.35 -5.39 2.09
CA ASP A 52 -0.20 -5.98 2.79
C ASP A 52 0.98 -5.02 3.04
N HIS A 53 0.96 -3.80 2.48
CA HIS A 53 2.00 -2.78 2.63
C HIS A 53 1.55 -1.60 3.51
N HIS A 54 0.25 -1.32 3.53
CA HIS A 54 -0.32 -0.11 4.11
C HIS A 54 -1.12 -0.39 5.38
N ARG A 55 -0.41 -0.40 6.51
CA ARG A 55 -0.98 -0.57 7.86
C ARG A 55 -1.04 0.76 8.62
N PHE A 56 -2.21 1.37 8.65
CA PHE A 56 -2.42 2.66 9.31
C PHE A 56 -2.82 2.50 10.78
N ILE A 57 -2.06 3.10 11.69
CA ILE A 57 -2.39 3.17 13.12
C ILE A 57 -3.21 4.44 13.37
N ALA A 58 -4.32 4.33 14.09
CA ALA A 58 -5.21 5.45 14.38
C ALA A 58 -4.46 6.63 15.02
N GLY A 59 -4.65 7.83 14.48
CA GLY A 59 -3.99 9.06 14.91
C GLY A 59 -2.51 9.19 14.52
N LYS A 60 -1.87 8.14 14.02
CA LYS A 60 -0.46 8.17 13.61
C LYS A 60 -0.34 8.57 12.13
N PRO A 61 0.41 9.64 11.80
CA PRO A 61 0.68 10.01 10.41
C PRO A 61 1.59 8.99 9.72
N MET A 62 1.33 8.77 8.43
CA MET A 62 2.12 7.92 7.53
C MET A 62 2.29 8.64 6.19
N LEU A 63 3.52 8.69 5.68
CA LEU A 63 3.77 9.12 4.29
C LEU A 63 3.20 8.08 3.32
N VAL A 64 2.57 8.56 2.25
CA VAL A 64 1.94 7.70 1.25
C VAL A 64 2.24 8.23 -0.15
N CYS A 65 2.28 7.33 -1.13
CA CYS A 65 2.34 7.71 -2.53
C CYS A 65 1.01 8.35 -2.99
N GLY A 66 1.04 9.01 -4.14
CA GLY A 66 -0.13 9.66 -4.74
C GLY A 66 -1.31 8.69 -4.90
N ASN A 67 -1.06 7.48 -5.41
CA ASN A 67 -2.11 6.48 -5.63
C ASN A 67 -2.84 6.11 -4.33
N THR A 68 -2.09 5.81 -3.26
CA THR A 68 -2.67 5.52 -1.94
C THR A 68 -3.42 6.72 -1.40
N ALA A 69 -2.90 7.94 -1.56
CA ALA A 69 -3.61 9.15 -1.17
C ALA A 69 -4.96 9.30 -1.89
N MET A 70 -5.04 8.97 -3.18
CA MET A 70 -6.29 9.01 -3.95
C MET A 70 -7.25 7.89 -3.54
N MET A 71 -6.76 6.66 -3.32
CA MET A 71 -7.59 5.57 -2.80
C MET A 71 -8.24 5.92 -1.46
N LEU A 72 -7.53 6.67 -0.61
CA LEU A 72 -8.04 7.10 0.70
C LEU A 72 -8.95 8.34 0.62
N GLN A 73 -8.80 9.21 -0.38
CA GLN A 73 -9.58 10.45 -0.52
C GLN A 73 -10.81 10.35 -1.43
N GLU A 74 -10.73 9.55 -2.48
CA GLU A 74 -11.74 9.54 -3.56
C GLU A 74 -12.66 8.31 -3.48
N THR A 75 -12.63 7.59 -2.37
CA THR A 75 -13.46 6.41 -2.14
C THR A 75 -14.22 6.53 -0.82
N ARG A 76 -14.98 5.49 -0.46
CA ARG A 76 -15.66 5.39 0.85
C ARG A 76 -14.74 5.57 2.06
N PHE A 77 -13.41 5.48 1.88
CA PHE A 77 -12.45 5.70 2.97
C PHE A 77 -12.24 7.17 3.32
N ALA A 78 -12.67 8.12 2.47
CA ALA A 78 -12.46 9.56 2.66
C ALA A 78 -12.87 10.07 4.04
N PHE A 79 -14.00 9.58 4.55
CA PHE A 79 -14.50 9.98 5.87
C PHE A 79 -13.59 9.53 7.03
N HIS A 80 -12.86 8.44 6.83
CA HIS A 80 -12.06 7.77 7.84
C HIS A 80 -10.59 8.23 7.86
N PHE A 81 -10.18 9.02 6.86
CA PHE A 81 -8.81 9.47 6.71
C PHE A 81 -8.73 10.99 6.66
N LYS A 82 -7.63 11.54 7.18
CA LYS A 82 -7.22 12.91 6.90
C LYS A 82 -5.98 12.83 6.03
N ILE A 83 -6.05 13.34 4.81
CA ILE A 83 -4.87 13.53 3.98
C ILE A 83 -4.39 14.98 4.08
N THR A 84 -3.08 15.17 4.12
CA THR A 84 -2.41 16.47 4.10
C THR A 84 -1.45 16.50 2.92
N GLY A 85 -1.41 17.63 2.20
CA GLY A 85 -0.69 17.77 0.94
C GLY A 85 -1.57 17.51 -0.29
N ASP A 86 -1.09 17.93 -1.44
CA ASP A 86 -1.72 17.74 -2.75
C ASP A 86 -0.67 17.24 -3.75
N ARG A 87 -1.04 17.17 -5.04
CA ARG A 87 -0.14 16.71 -6.11
C ARG A 87 0.52 17.87 -6.88
N SER A 88 0.63 19.06 -6.29
CA SER A 88 1.20 20.24 -6.97
C SER A 88 2.71 20.17 -7.17
N VAL A 89 3.43 19.40 -6.33
CA VAL A 89 4.88 19.21 -6.41
C VAL A 89 5.20 17.72 -6.42
N HIS A 90 5.92 17.27 -7.45
CA HIS A 90 6.37 15.89 -7.60
C HIS A 90 7.81 15.75 -7.12
N TYR A 91 8.06 14.76 -6.26
CA TYR A 91 9.38 14.49 -5.67
C TYR A 91 10.07 13.26 -6.27
N GLY A 92 9.45 12.62 -7.28
CA GLY A 92 9.95 11.40 -7.91
C GLY A 92 9.21 10.14 -7.44
N PRO A 93 9.74 8.94 -7.73
CA PRO A 93 9.12 7.68 -7.33
C PRO A 93 9.09 7.50 -5.81
N PHE A 94 7.97 7.00 -5.29
CA PHE A 94 7.81 6.66 -3.88
C PHE A 94 8.24 5.21 -3.63
N ASP A 95 9.05 4.98 -2.59
CA ASP A 95 9.43 3.64 -2.14
C ASP A 95 8.25 2.94 -1.43
N CYS A 96 7.39 2.32 -2.23
CA CYS A 96 6.23 1.54 -1.78
C CYS A 96 6.56 0.08 -1.47
N ALA A 97 7.85 -0.30 -1.36
CA ALA A 97 8.22 -1.68 -1.07
C ALA A 97 7.66 -2.16 0.29
N PRO A 98 7.28 -3.44 0.40
CA PRO A 98 6.71 -3.96 1.63
C PRO A 98 7.74 -3.89 2.75
N ALA A 99 7.27 -3.82 4.00
CA ALA A 99 8.17 -3.75 5.16
C ALA A 99 9.15 -4.94 5.24
N HIS A 100 8.82 -6.09 4.63
CA HIS A 100 9.69 -7.27 4.56
C HIS A 100 10.73 -7.22 3.42
N GLU A 101 10.55 -6.33 2.42
CA GLU A 101 11.48 -6.15 1.30
C GLU A 101 12.26 -4.84 1.37
N LYS A 102 12.15 -4.06 2.46
CA LYS A 102 13.11 -2.99 2.77
C LYS A 102 14.47 -3.60 3.07
N ARG A 103 15.13 -4.09 2.02
CA ARG A 103 16.51 -4.54 2.05
C ARG A 103 17.35 -3.33 2.44
N GLY A 104 18.18 -3.56 3.45
CA GLY A 104 19.26 -2.65 3.78
C GLY A 104 20.09 -2.35 2.52
N SER A 105 20.71 -1.18 2.57
CA SER A 105 21.82 -0.75 1.73
C SER A 105 22.62 -1.92 1.14
N GLU A 106 22.90 -1.81 -0.16
CA GLU A 106 23.81 -2.64 -0.94
C GLU A 106 25.03 -3.10 -0.12
N ASP A 107 24.94 -4.32 0.42
CA ASP A 107 26.03 -5.28 0.67
C ASP A 107 25.50 -6.32 1.65
N GLU A 108 25.04 -7.47 1.14
CA GLU A 108 25.51 -8.79 1.55
C GLU A 108 24.68 -9.90 0.91
N THR A 109 25.42 -10.88 0.40
CA THR A 109 24.94 -12.12 -0.20
C THR A 109 24.45 -13.06 0.89
N GLY A 110 23.14 -13.32 0.94
CA GLY A 110 22.59 -14.31 1.87
C GLY A 110 21.12 -14.57 1.59
N GLY A 111 20.84 -15.68 0.90
CA GLY A 111 19.47 -16.13 0.68
C GLY A 111 18.76 -16.43 2.00
N ALA A 112 17.47 -16.13 2.06
CA ALA A 112 16.59 -16.61 3.12
C ALA A 112 15.22 -16.98 2.52
N CYS A 113 14.90 -18.26 2.61
CA CYS A 113 13.53 -18.77 2.56
C CYS A 113 12.81 -18.42 3.86
N CYS A 114 11.56 -18.00 3.75
CA CYS A 114 10.49 -18.20 4.74
C CYS A 114 9.17 -18.36 3.98
#